data_AF-A0A0D2F392-F1
#
_entry.id   AF-A0A0D2F392-F1
#
_cell.length_a   1.000
_cell.length_b   1.000
_cell.length_c   1.000
_cell.angle_alpha   90.00
_cell.angle_beta   90.00
_cell.angle_gamma   90.00
#
_symmetry.space_group_name_H-M   'P 1'
#
loop_
_entity.id
_entity.type
_entity.pdbx_description
1 polymer ?
#
loop_
_entity_poly.entity_id
_entity_poly.type
_entity_poly.pdbx_seq_one_letter_code
_entity_poly.pdbx_strand_id
1 'polypeptide(L)'
;MSVLRPPREGITLEYLFRPAHRVLLQPLVPASLLLLQLKYPGVFQRALSLIGTSVVQSKFINPALVGLLTLGILDRLNTYLSRQVLNNFVRDKSWDWDREILLITGGCSGIGEEMVRQFAERNIKVVILDVNHPKAPLPACATFYKTDVTSSQDIRDVAVKIRKDIGHPTVLVNNAGVANGKTILDETEEELQRTFDVNILAHFKMIQEFLPDMIKKNHGHVVTIASMSSFATWAGVTSYAATKAAALAFHEGLAQELRARYRAAKVRTTIVHPVWVRTPLSHGLVKRMASNQLLLEPGTVAEAVVSQVLKCEGNQLILPARFNFVPFMRGWPSWLQEIARSDGAQVIQSHN
;
A
#
# COMPACT_ATOMS: atom_id res chain seq x y z
N MET A 1 10.91 -5.23 6.78
CA MET A 1 12.11 -4.38 6.68
C MET A 1 12.99 -4.48 7.92
N SER A 2 14.18 -5.07 7.75
CA SER A 2 15.30 -4.97 8.69
C SER A 2 15.64 -3.51 8.97
N VAL A 3 16.00 -3.17 10.22
CA VAL A 3 16.34 -1.80 10.65
C VAL A 3 17.64 -1.30 9.98
N LEU A 4 18.47 -2.20 9.47
CA LEU A 4 19.84 -1.91 9.03
C LEU A 4 20.06 -2.02 7.52
N ARG A 5 19.08 -2.46 6.73
CA ARG A 5 19.22 -2.48 5.27
C ARG A 5 18.85 -1.11 4.70
N PRO A 6 19.73 -0.45 3.92
CA PRO A 6 19.38 0.79 3.26
C PRO A 6 18.20 0.56 2.30
N PRO A 7 17.30 1.55 2.14
CA PRO A 7 16.22 1.49 1.16
C PRO A 7 16.77 1.32 -0.26
N ARG A 8 15.98 0.72 -1.16
CA ARG A 8 16.34 0.60 -2.59
C ARG A 8 16.47 1.99 -3.25
N GLU A 9 15.82 2.97 -2.66
CA GLU A 9 15.79 4.38 -3.05
C GLU A 9 17.02 5.18 -2.56
N GLY A 10 17.94 4.56 -1.81
CA GLY A 10 19.05 5.24 -1.15
C GLY A 10 18.68 5.85 0.21
N ILE A 11 19.49 6.79 0.71
CA ILE A 11 19.25 7.47 2.01
C ILE A 11 18.11 8.47 1.85
N THR A 12 16.90 8.07 2.25
CA THR A 12 15.71 8.93 2.25
C THR A 12 15.50 9.63 3.60
N LEU A 13 14.72 10.71 3.62
CA LEU A 13 14.30 11.36 4.87
C LEU A 13 13.61 10.37 5.82
N GLU A 14 12.80 9.44 5.28
CA GLU A 14 12.16 8.40 6.07
C GLU A 14 13.19 7.48 6.73
N TYR A 15 14.27 7.13 6.03
CA TYR A 15 15.36 6.34 6.59
C TYR A 15 16.12 7.11 7.68
N LEU A 16 16.42 8.39 7.46
CA LEU A 16 17.13 9.24 8.44
C LEU A 16 16.34 9.46 9.73
N PHE A 17 15.03 9.71 9.63
CA PHE A 17 14.18 9.98 10.78
C PHE A 17 13.48 8.74 11.36
N ARG A 18 13.62 7.57 10.70
CA ARG A 18 13.05 6.29 11.17
C ARG A 18 13.42 5.95 12.61
N PRO A 19 14.70 6.07 13.02
CA PRO A 19 15.11 5.80 14.39
C PRO A 19 14.43 6.77 15.36
N ALA A 20 14.43 8.07 15.07
CA ALA A 20 13.81 9.08 15.93
C ALA A 20 12.31 8.82 16.13
N HIS A 21 11.56 8.58 15.05
CA HIS A 21 10.13 8.30 15.14
C HIS A 21 9.84 6.98 15.88
N ARG A 22 10.62 5.92 15.62
CA ARG A 22 10.42 4.62 16.29
C ARG A 22 10.86 4.61 17.74
N VAL A 23 11.85 5.41 18.12
CA VAL A 23 12.40 5.45 19.48
C VAL A 23 11.62 6.43 20.35
N LEU A 24 11.32 7.64 19.87
CA LEU A 24 10.66 8.67 20.68
C LEU A 24 9.19 8.36 20.96
N LEU A 25 8.47 7.75 20.00
CA LEU A 25 7.06 7.34 20.18
C LEU A 25 6.91 5.92 20.71
N GLN A 26 8.01 5.20 21.01
CA GLN A 26 7.92 3.92 21.69
C GLN A 26 7.66 4.16 23.19
N PRO A 27 6.50 3.78 23.75
CA PRO A 27 6.14 4.11 25.15
C PRO A 27 7.20 3.75 26.19
N LEU A 28 7.97 2.69 25.94
CA LEU A 28 9.04 2.25 26.84
C LEU A 28 10.16 3.30 27.00
N VAL A 29 10.47 4.07 25.97
CA VAL A 29 11.55 5.07 26.00
C VAL A 29 11.18 6.29 26.86
N PRO A 30 10.09 7.04 26.61
CA PRO A 30 9.69 8.14 27.47
C PRO A 30 9.29 7.64 28.87
N ALA A 31 8.72 6.43 29.02
CA ALA A 31 8.46 5.86 30.35
C ALA A 31 9.75 5.61 31.14
N SER A 32 10.78 5.04 30.52
CA SER A 32 12.08 4.78 31.17
C SER A 32 12.80 6.08 31.51
N LEU A 33 12.75 7.08 30.62
CA LEU A 33 13.31 8.41 30.87
C LEU A 33 12.57 9.14 31.99
N LEU A 34 11.24 9.04 32.03
CA LEU A 34 10.41 9.63 33.09
C LEU A 34 10.71 8.97 34.44
N LEU A 35 10.82 7.63 34.48
CA LEU A 35 11.20 6.90 35.69
C LEU A 35 12.61 7.25 36.17
N LEU A 36 13.57 7.38 35.25
CA LEU A 36 14.95 7.79 35.57
C LEU A 36 14.98 9.21 36.14
N GLN A 37 14.23 10.14 35.55
CA GLN A 37 14.12 11.52 36.02
C GLN A 37 13.45 11.64 37.39
N LEU A 38 12.38 10.87 37.63
CA LEU A 38 11.64 10.90 38.91
C LEU A 38 12.39 10.21 40.05
N LYS A 39 13.10 9.10 39.77
CA LYS A 39 13.78 8.30 40.80
C LYS A 39 15.24 8.70 41.01
N TYR A 40 15.93 9.18 39.98
CA TYR A 40 17.36 9.52 40.01
C TYR A 40 17.67 10.82 39.23
N PRO A 41 17.17 11.99 39.69
CA PRO A 41 17.28 13.25 38.97
C PRO A 41 18.73 13.68 38.70
N GLY A 42 19.67 13.40 39.63
CA GLY A 42 21.08 13.72 39.45
C GLY A 42 21.78 12.94 38.34
N VAL A 43 21.39 11.66 38.13
CA VAL A 43 21.92 10.82 37.04
C VAL A 43 21.36 11.31 35.71
N PHE A 44 20.06 11.62 35.68
CA PHE A 44 19.38 12.12 34.50
C PHE A 44 19.97 13.46 34.01
N GLN A 45 20.22 14.40 34.92
CA GLN A 45 20.84 15.70 34.60
C GLN A 45 22.28 15.54 34.07
N ARG A 46 23.07 14.63 34.66
CA ARG A 46 24.41 14.31 34.13
C ARG A 46 24.34 13.74 32.70
N ALA A 47 23.41 12.82 32.45
CA ALA A 47 23.19 12.25 31.12
C ALA A 47 22.79 13.32 30.08
N LEU A 48 21.91 14.25 30.44
CA LEU A 48 21.55 15.40 29.60
C LEU A 48 22.72 16.34 29.34
N SER A 49 23.55 16.61 30.35
CA SER A 49 24.71 17.50 30.21
C SER A 49 25.76 16.97 29.23
N LEU A 50 25.90 15.64 29.11
CA LEU A 50 26.78 14.99 28.13
C LEU A 50 26.30 15.16 26.68
N ILE A 51 25.01 15.42 26.47
CA ILE A 51 24.39 15.60 25.14
C ILE A 51 24.40 17.11 24.74
N GLY A 52 25.04 17.97 25.53
CA GLY A 52 25.17 19.41 25.24
C GLY A 52 23.93 20.24 25.56
N THR A 53 22.88 19.62 26.13
CA THR A 53 21.67 20.32 26.57
C THR A 53 21.80 20.73 28.04
N SER A 54 22.67 21.69 28.33
CA SER A 54 22.94 22.16 29.71
C SER A 54 21.81 23.03 30.30
N VAL A 55 20.81 23.42 29.49
CA VAL A 55 19.76 24.37 29.89
C VAL A 55 18.36 23.92 29.43
N VAL A 56 17.99 22.66 29.69
CA VAL A 56 16.55 22.30 29.65
C VAL A 56 16.03 22.28 31.07
N GLN A 57 15.29 23.32 31.45
CA GLN A 57 14.67 23.41 32.77
C GLN A 57 13.78 22.17 33.01
N SER A 58 13.96 21.52 34.16
CA SER A 58 13.22 20.30 34.54
C SER A 58 11.70 20.42 34.45
N LYS A 59 11.18 21.65 34.56
CA LYS A 59 9.75 21.99 34.45
C LYS A 59 9.13 21.62 33.10
N PHE A 60 9.89 21.64 32.00
CA PHE A 60 9.37 21.32 30.67
C PHE A 60 9.58 19.86 30.27
N ILE A 61 10.57 19.20 30.86
CA ILE A 61 10.93 17.81 30.49
C ILE A 61 9.84 16.83 30.92
N ASN A 62 9.36 16.94 32.16
CA ASN A 62 8.32 16.03 32.67
C ASN A 62 7.02 16.09 31.84
N PRO A 63 6.42 17.28 31.59
CA PRO A 63 5.26 17.38 30.70
C PRO A 63 5.53 16.87 29.29
N ALA A 64 6.71 17.13 28.72
CA ALA A 64 7.07 16.63 27.39
C ALA A 64 7.17 15.10 27.35
N LEU A 65 7.81 14.47 28.34
CA LEU A 65 7.91 13.02 28.45
C LEU A 65 6.55 12.36 28.66
N VAL A 66 5.69 12.95 29.52
CA VAL A 66 4.31 12.50 29.72
C VAL A 66 3.50 12.63 28.43
N GLY A 67 3.65 13.74 27.70
CA GLY A 67 3.03 13.95 26.39
C GLY A 67 3.45 12.90 25.37
N LEU A 68 4.77 12.66 25.22
CA LEU A 68 5.30 11.63 24.31
C LEU A 68 4.86 10.21 24.69
N LEU A 69 4.84 9.89 25.99
CA LEU A 69 4.32 8.61 26.49
C LEU A 69 2.84 8.45 26.13
N THR A 70 2.04 9.48 26.37
CA THR A 70 0.60 9.47 26.09
C THR A 70 0.34 9.29 24.59
N LEU A 71 1.03 10.07 23.74
CA LEU A 71 0.96 9.94 22.28
C LEU A 71 1.39 8.55 21.81
N GLY A 72 2.48 8.00 22.36
CA GLY A 72 2.94 6.65 22.03
C GLY A 72 1.95 5.56 22.43
N ILE A 73 1.29 5.68 23.58
CA ILE A 73 0.25 4.74 24.03
C ILE A 73 -0.97 4.83 23.10
N LEU A 74 -1.42 6.04 22.79
CA LEU A 74 -2.56 6.27 21.89
C LEU A 74 -2.27 5.74 20.49
N ASP A 75 -1.08 5.97 19.93
CA ASP A 75 -0.66 5.44 18.63
C ASP A 75 -0.64 3.90 18.61
N ARG A 76 -0.09 3.28 19.67
CA ARG A 76 -0.07 1.80 19.80
C ARG A 76 -1.46 1.21 19.94
N LEU A 77 -2.31 1.83 20.76
CA LEU A 77 -3.70 1.41 20.93
C LEU A 77 -4.48 1.56 19.62
N ASN A 78 -4.35 2.70 18.94
CA ASN A 78 -4.97 2.94 17.65
C ASN A 78 -4.51 1.89 16.62
N THR A 79 -3.20 1.68 16.46
CA THR A 79 -2.65 0.66 15.56
C THR A 79 -3.18 -0.73 15.86
N TYR A 80 -3.27 -1.10 17.15
CA TYR A 80 -3.83 -2.38 17.56
C TYR A 80 -5.31 -2.51 17.18
N LEU A 81 -6.13 -1.50 17.51
CA LEU A 81 -7.56 -1.50 17.22
C LEU A 81 -7.82 -1.49 15.71
N SER A 82 -7.13 -0.66 14.94
CA SER A 82 -7.21 -0.65 13.48
C SER A 82 -6.89 -2.02 12.89
N ARG A 83 -5.80 -2.66 13.35
CA ARG A 83 -5.46 -4.03 12.92
C ARG A 83 -6.57 -5.02 13.27
N GLN A 84 -7.13 -4.96 14.47
CA GLN A 84 -8.22 -5.87 14.86
C GLN A 84 -9.48 -5.65 13.99
N VAL A 85 -9.89 -4.40 13.78
CA VAL A 85 -11.09 -4.06 13.00
C VAL A 85 -10.94 -4.49 11.54
N LEU A 86 -9.80 -4.18 10.90
CA LEU A 86 -9.52 -4.59 9.52
C LEU A 86 -9.41 -6.11 9.35
N ASN A 87 -9.22 -6.85 10.45
CA ASN A 87 -9.17 -8.31 10.47
C ASN A 87 -10.41 -8.94 11.13
N ASN A 88 -11.50 -8.18 11.26
CA ASN A 88 -12.78 -8.64 11.82
C ASN A 88 -12.66 -9.28 13.22
N PHE A 89 -11.63 -8.93 14.00
CA PHE A 89 -11.28 -9.56 15.29
C PHE A 89 -11.10 -11.08 15.21
N VAL A 90 -10.86 -11.62 14.01
CA VAL A 90 -10.69 -13.05 13.75
C VAL A 90 -9.28 -13.29 13.22
N ARG A 91 -8.65 -14.39 13.62
CA ARG A 91 -7.44 -14.91 12.98
C ARG A 91 -7.77 -16.12 12.16
N ASP A 92 -7.10 -16.26 11.02
CA ASP A 92 -7.23 -17.45 10.21
C ASP A 92 -5.95 -18.29 10.33
N LYS A 93 -6.07 -19.50 10.88
CA LYS A 93 -4.94 -20.40 11.11
C LYS A 93 -4.80 -21.47 10.02
N SER A 94 -5.68 -21.46 9.01
CA SER A 94 -5.69 -22.47 7.94
C SER A 94 -4.78 -22.14 6.76
N TRP A 95 -4.05 -21.02 6.82
CA TRP A 95 -3.09 -20.65 5.78
C TRP A 95 -1.96 -21.68 5.69
N ASP A 96 -1.75 -22.19 4.48
CA ASP A 96 -0.68 -23.13 4.14
C ASP A 96 -0.08 -22.75 2.78
N TRP A 97 1.08 -22.09 2.82
CA TRP A 97 1.72 -21.50 1.64
C TRP A 97 2.09 -22.51 0.55
N ASP A 98 2.17 -23.80 0.86
CA ASP A 98 2.38 -24.87 -0.13
C ASP A 98 1.10 -25.16 -0.95
N ARG A 99 -0.05 -24.74 -0.42
CA ARG A 99 -1.38 -24.92 -1.02
C ARG A 99 -1.96 -23.62 -1.58
N GLU A 100 -1.52 -22.47 -1.08
CA GLU A 100 -1.99 -21.18 -1.56
C GLU A 100 -1.66 -20.92 -3.03
N ILE A 101 -2.58 -20.22 -3.70
CA ILE A 101 -2.45 -19.85 -5.11
C ILE A 101 -2.68 -18.34 -5.23
N LEU A 102 -1.65 -17.63 -5.69
CA LEU A 102 -1.66 -16.18 -5.82
C LEU A 102 -1.93 -15.79 -7.27
N LEU A 103 -3.07 -15.15 -7.53
CA LEU A 103 -3.41 -14.60 -8.83
C LEU A 103 -3.07 -13.12 -8.89
N ILE A 104 -2.13 -12.72 -9.76
CA ILE A 104 -1.65 -11.34 -9.89
C ILE A 104 -1.96 -10.83 -11.29
N THR A 105 -2.75 -9.75 -11.39
CA THR A 105 -2.96 -9.04 -12.66
C THR A 105 -1.84 -8.03 -12.91
N GLY A 106 -1.43 -7.83 -14.16
CA GLY A 106 -0.32 -6.93 -14.50
C GLY A 106 1.04 -7.43 -13.99
N GLY A 107 1.24 -8.75 -13.91
CA GLY A 107 2.42 -9.36 -13.27
C GLY A 107 3.66 -9.45 -14.16
N CYS A 108 3.64 -8.96 -15.41
CA CYS A 108 4.79 -9.03 -16.31
C CYS A 108 5.67 -7.76 -16.31
N SER A 109 5.34 -6.75 -15.50
CA SER A 109 6.19 -5.56 -15.35
C SER A 109 6.03 -4.86 -13.99
N GLY A 110 6.99 -4.00 -13.66
CA GLY A 110 6.88 -3.03 -12.57
C GLY A 110 6.65 -3.67 -11.20
N ILE A 111 5.64 -3.22 -10.46
CA ILE A 111 5.32 -3.73 -9.12
C ILE A 111 4.87 -5.20 -9.20
N GLY A 112 4.08 -5.55 -10.22
CA GLY A 112 3.58 -6.90 -10.45
C GLY A 112 4.70 -7.92 -10.63
N GLU A 113 5.65 -7.62 -11.50
CA GLU A 113 6.84 -8.46 -11.74
C GLU A 113 7.66 -8.66 -10.45
N GLU A 114 7.88 -7.60 -9.67
CA GLU A 114 8.58 -7.70 -8.40
C GLU A 114 7.82 -8.51 -7.34
N MET A 115 6.48 -8.46 -7.33
CA MET A 115 5.67 -9.33 -6.48
C MET A 115 5.80 -10.79 -6.89
N VAL A 116 5.67 -11.08 -8.19
CA VAL A 116 5.86 -12.44 -8.75
C VAL A 116 7.22 -12.99 -8.34
N ARG A 117 8.29 -12.21 -8.55
CA ARG A 117 9.67 -12.59 -8.20
C ARG A 117 9.80 -12.92 -6.71
N GLN A 118 9.29 -12.07 -5.82
CA GLN A 118 9.42 -12.24 -4.37
C GLN A 118 8.56 -13.39 -3.81
N PHE A 119 7.38 -13.67 -4.38
CA PHE A 119 6.60 -14.85 -4.01
C PHE A 119 7.25 -16.13 -4.54
N ALA A 120 7.80 -16.10 -5.75
CA ALA A 120 8.49 -17.25 -6.34
C ALA A 120 9.78 -17.62 -5.60
N GLU A 121 10.53 -16.65 -5.06
CA GLU A 121 11.68 -16.88 -4.15
C GLU A 121 11.31 -17.72 -2.91
N ARG A 122 10.02 -17.81 -2.57
CA ARG A 122 9.48 -18.58 -1.45
C ARG A 122 8.78 -19.85 -1.90
N ASN A 123 8.90 -20.24 -3.18
CA ASN A 123 8.24 -21.39 -3.81
C ASN A 123 6.70 -21.37 -3.72
N ILE A 124 6.10 -20.19 -3.56
CA ILE A 124 4.64 -20.04 -3.54
C ILE A 124 4.11 -20.07 -4.97
N LYS A 125 2.96 -20.71 -5.20
CA LYS A 125 2.35 -20.80 -6.54
C LYS A 125 1.80 -19.44 -6.97
N VAL A 126 2.25 -18.95 -8.11
CA VAL A 126 1.84 -17.66 -8.66
C VAL A 126 1.23 -17.85 -10.04
N VAL A 127 0.06 -17.26 -10.25
CA VAL A 127 -0.62 -17.16 -11.53
C VAL A 127 -0.55 -15.72 -11.99
N ILE A 128 -0.02 -15.50 -13.20
CA ILE A 128 0.20 -14.18 -13.77
C ILE A 128 -0.82 -13.96 -14.88
N LEU A 129 -1.62 -12.90 -14.77
CA LEU A 129 -2.46 -12.40 -15.85
C LEU A 129 -1.90 -11.09 -16.36
N ASP A 130 -1.54 -11.04 -17.65
CA ASP A 130 -1.08 -9.82 -18.30
C ASP A 130 -1.40 -9.89 -19.81
N VAL A 131 -1.52 -8.74 -20.44
CA VAL A 131 -1.65 -8.65 -21.91
C VAL A 131 -0.29 -8.80 -22.60
N ASN A 132 0.78 -8.48 -21.87
CA ASN A 132 2.15 -8.62 -22.32
C ASN A 132 2.73 -9.95 -21.85
N HIS A 133 3.67 -10.49 -22.61
CA HIS A 133 4.42 -11.68 -22.20
C HIS A 133 5.51 -11.30 -21.19
N PRO A 134 5.85 -12.20 -20.24
CA PRO A 134 6.98 -11.98 -19.34
C PRO A 134 8.28 -11.87 -20.15
N LYS A 135 9.13 -10.91 -19.79
CA LYS A 135 10.40 -10.64 -20.48
C LYS A 135 11.50 -11.64 -20.13
N ALA A 136 11.42 -12.20 -18.92
CA ALA A 136 12.34 -13.20 -18.41
C ALA A 136 11.63 -14.57 -18.30
N PRO A 137 12.39 -15.69 -18.33
CA PRO A 137 11.85 -17.00 -18.01
C PRO A 137 11.18 -17.01 -16.64
N LEU A 138 10.00 -17.64 -16.56
CA LEU A 138 9.26 -17.73 -15.32
C LEU A 138 9.86 -18.80 -14.40
N PRO A 139 9.87 -18.55 -13.08
CA PRO A 139 10.13 -19.59 -12.09
C PRO A 139 9.16 -20.77 -12.24
N ALA A 140 9.56 -21.98 -11.86
CA ALA A 140 8.72 -23.19 -11.99
C ALA A 140 7.39 -23.12 -11.22
N CYS A 141 7.32 -22.32 -10.16
CA CYS A 141 6.11 -22.08 -9.38
C CYS A 141 5.20 -20.98 -9.95
N ALA A 142 5.58 -20.35 -11.08
CA ALA A 142 4.84 -19.29 -11.71
C ALA A 142 4.29 -19.71 -13.08
N THR A 143 2.98 -19.56 -13.27
CA THR A 143 2.28 -19.86 -14.52
C THR A 143 1.68 -18.58 -15.11
N PHE A 144 1.98 -18.31 -16.38
CA PHE A 144 1.45 -17.15 -17.09
C PHE A 144 0.28 -17.53 -17.99
N TYR A 145 -0.75 -16.69 -17.97
CA TYR A 145 -1.83 -16.70 -18.94
C TYR A 145 -1.96 -15.30 -19.55
N LYS A 146 -1.90 -15.22 -20.88
CA LYS A 146 -2.20 -13.99 -21.59
C LYS A 146 -3.69 -13.67 -21.43
N THR A 147 -4.02 -12.52 -20.85
CA THR A 147 -5.41 -12.19 -20.51
C THR A 147 -5.61 -10.69 -20.54
N ASP A 148 -6.63 -10.23 -21.27
CA ASP A 148 -7.11 -8.87 -21.14
C ASP A 148 -8.17 -8.78 -20.03
N VAL A 149 -7.81 -8.14 -18.91
CA VAL A 149 -8.70 -7.98 -17.76
C VAL A 149 -9.89 -7.04 -18.02
N THR A 150 -9.93 -6.36 -19.16
CA THR A 150 -11.10 -5.61 -19.61
C THR A 150 -12.14 -6.51 -20.28
N SER A 151 -11.76 -7.69 -20.77
CA SER A 151 -12.65 -8.66 -21.41
C SER A 151 -13.22 -9.65 -20.40
N SER A 152 -14.54 -9.59 -20.17
CA SER A 152 -15.22 -10.58 -19.33
C SER A 152 -15.14 -12.00 -19.89
N GLN A 153 -14.98 -12.15 -21.20
CA GLN A 153 -14.81 -13.47 -21.83
C GLN A 153 -13.43 -14.04 -21.53
N ASP A 154 -12.37 -13.25 -21.70
CA ASP A 154 -10.99 -13.66 -21.38
C ASP A 154 -10.88 -14.08 -19.91
N ILE A 155 -11.50 -13.32 -19.00
CA ILE A 155 -11.51 -13.64 -17.56
C ILE A 155 -12.17 -15.00 -17.29
N ARG A 156 -13.33 -15.28 -17.90
CA ARG A 156 -14.02 -16.57 -17.74
C ARG A 156 -13.18 -17.72 -18.30
N ASP A 157 -12.64 -17.55 -19.49
CA ASP A 157 -11.87 -18.60 -20.16
C ASP A 157 -10.57 -18.92 -19.41
N VAL A 158 -9.88 -17.90 -18.90
CA VAL A 158 -8.68 -18.12 -18.09
C VAL A 158 -9.02 -18.70 -16.71
N ALA A 159 -10.14 -18.30 -16.09
CA ALA A 159 -10.54 -18.84 -14.80
C ALA A 159 -10.82 -20.35 -14.86
N VAL A 160 -11.46 -20.83 -15.94
CA VAL A 160 -11.65 -22.27 -16.18
C VAL A 160 -10.32 -23.00 -16.27
N LYS A 161 -9.35 -22.45 -17.02
CA LYS A 161 -8.00 -23.03 -17.15
C LYS A 161 -7.26 -23.06 -15.81
N ILE A 162 -7.22 -21.93 -15.09
CA ILE A 162 -6.56 -21.82 -13.78
C ILE A 162 -7.13 -22.86 -12.81
N ARG A 163 -8.46 -22.95 -12.69
CA ARG A 163 -9.11 -23.91 -11.79
C ARG A 163 -8.79 -25.36 -12.14
N LYS A 164 -8.70 -25.68 -13.44
CA LYS A 164 -8.37 -27.02 -13.93
C LYS A 164 -6.89 -27.37 -13.71
N ASP A 165 -5.99 -26.46 -14.06
CA ASP A 165 -4.56 -26.72 -14.14
C ASP A 165 -3.85 -26.58 -12.78
N ILE A 166 -4.34 -25.68 -11.92
CA ILE A 166 -3.66 -25.24 -10.70
C ILE A 166 -4.57 -25.36 -9.47
N GLY A 167 -5.82 -24.91 -9.60
CA GLY A 167 -6.82 -24.89 -8.54
C GLY A 167 -7.44 -23.51 -8.33
N HIS A 168 -8.09 -23.31 -7.20
CA HIS A 168 -8.78 -22.06 -6.89
C HIS A 168 -7.82 -21.05 -6.25
N PRO A 169 -7.63 -19.85 -6.84
CA PRO A 169 -6.86 -18.78 -6.23
C PRO A 169 -7.37 -18.43 -4.83
N THR A 170 -6.45 -18.35 -3.87
CA THR A 170 -6.73 -17.94 -2.49
C THR A 170 -6.31 -16.49 -2.25
N VAL A 171 -5.42 -15.95 -3.08
CA VAL A 171 -5.07 -14.53 -3.08
C VAL A 171 -5.33 -13.96 -4.47
N LEU A 172 -6.05 -12.84 -4.54
CA LEU A 172 -6.24 -12.06 -5.75
C LEU A 172 -5.58 -10.69 -5.57
N VAL A 173 -4.61 -10.36 -6.43
CA VAL A 173 -3.94 -9.07 -6.47
C VAL A 173 -4.39 -8.31 -7.72
N ASN A 174 -5.32 -7.38 -7.53
CA ASN A 174 -5.74 -6.40 -8.52
C ASN A 174 -4.64 -5.32 -8.66
N ASN A 175 -3.71 -5.55 -9.60
CA ASN A 175 -2.53 -4.70 -9.81
C ASN A 175 -2.44 -4.09 -11.22
N ALA A 176 -3.04 -4.72 -12.24
CA ALA A 176 -3.07 -4.17 -13.60
C ALA A 176 -3.55 -2.71 -13.60
N GLY A 177 -2.89 -1.87 -14.40
CA GLY A 177 -3.24 -0.46 -14.47
C GLY A 177 -2.62 0.27 -15.65
N VAL A 178 -3.23 1.38 -16.02
CA VAL A 178 -2.76 2.32 -17.05
C VAL A 178 -2.89 3.77 -16.56
N ALA A 179 -2.07 4.65 -17.13
CA ALA A 179 -2.12 6.10 -16.93
C ALA A 179 -1.63 6.80 -18.20
N ASN A 180 -2.20 7.95 -18.56
CA ASN A 180 -1.85 8.71 -19.77
C ASN A 180 -1.19 10.08 -19.49
N GLY A 181 -1.42 10.66 -18.31
CA GLY A 181 -0.78 11.93 -17.92
C GLY A 181 -1.27 13.15 -18.72
N LYS A 182 -2.54 13.14 -19.14
CA LYS A 182 -3.16 14.21 -19.95
C LYS A 182 -4.17 15.02 -19.15
N THR A 183 -4.44 16.26 -19.60
CA THR A 183 -5.56 17.05 -19.06
C THR A 183 -6.89 16.47 -19.55
N ILE A 184 -8.00 16.85 -18.91
CA ILE A 184 -9.35 16.42 -19.34
C ILE A 184 -9.64 16.79 -20.80
N LEU A 185 -9.09 17.92 -21.28
CA LEU A 185 -9.35 18.41 -22.62
C LEU A 185 -8.48 17.73 -23.70
N ASP A 186 -7.34 17.14 -23.30
CA ASP A 186 -6.39 16.48 -24.21
C ASP A 186 -6.53 14.95 -24.24
N GLU A 187 -7.29 14.38 -23.29
CA GLU A 187 -7.58 12.96 -23.18
C GLU A 187 -8.70 12.56 -24.16
N THR A 188 -8.47 11.54 -24.98
CA THR A 188 -9.53 11.04 -25.89
C THR A 188 -10.53 10.17 -25.12
N GLU A 189 -11.72 9.99 -25.68
CA GLU A 189 -12.75 9.11 -25.08
C GLU A 189 -12.24 7.68 -24.92
N GLU A 190 -11.49 7.15 -25.89
CA GLU A 190 -10.93 5.81 -25.83
C GLU A 190 -9.88 5.67 -24.72
N GLU A 191 -9.04 6.69 -24.52
CA GLU A 191 -8.04 6.72 -23.44
C GLU A 191 -8.70 6.78 -22.06
N LEU A 192 -9.73 7.62 -21.92
CA LEU A 192 -10.54 7.74 -20.72
C LEU A 192 -11.21 6.40 -20.40
N GLN A 193 -11.93 5.82 -21.37
CA GLN A 193 -12.64 4.56 -21.23
C GLN A 193 -11.68 3.43 -20.85
N ARG A 194 -10.54 3.32 -21.54
CA ARG A 194 -9.50 2.33 -21.22
C ARG A 194 -8.97 2.49 -19.79
N THR A 195 -8.79 3.73 -19.33
CA THR A 195 -8.31 3.99 -17.96
C THR A 195 -9.29 3.47 -16.92
N PHE A 196 -10.59 3.70 -17.11
CA PHE A 196 -11.63 3.16 -16.22
C PHE A 196 -11.80 1.65 -16.35
N ASP A 197 -11.76 1.11 -17.56
CA ASP A 197 -11.90 -0.32 -17.82
C ASP A 197 -10.81 -1.13 -17.09
N VAL A 198 -9.56 -0.70 -17.21
CA VAL A 198 -8.43 -1.41 -16.60
C VAL A 198 -8.33 -1.12 -15.10
N ASN A 199 -8.40 0.13 -14.67
CA ASN A 199 -8.04 0.50 -13.29
C ASN A 199 -9.15 0.24 -12.27
N ILE A 200 -10.41 0.06 -12.71
CA ILE A 200 -11.52 -0.16 -11.78
C ILE A 200 -12.53 -1.19 -12.25
N LEU A 201 -13.04 -1.14 -13.50
CA LEU A 201 -14.06 -2.10 -13.92
C LEU A 201 -13.52 -3.53 -13.98
N ALA A 202 -12.26 -3.70 -14.34
CA ALA A 202 -11.56 -4.98 -14.23
C ALA A 202 -11.58 -5.53 -12.79
N HIS A 203 -11.45 -4.70 -11.76
CA HIS A 203 -11.47 -5.17 -10.36
C HIS A 203 -12.81 -5.80 -10.00
N PHE A 204 -13.92 -5.20 -10.45
CA PHE A 204 -15.26 -5.78 -10.28
C PHE A 204 -15.37 -7.13 -10.99
N LYS A 205 -14.93 -7.21 -12.25
CA LYS A 205 -14.97 -8.46 -13.03
C LYS A 205 -14.14 -9.57 -12.38
N MET A 206 -12.93 -9.25 -11.94
CA MET A 206 -12.04 -10.19 -11.24
C MET A 206 -12.64 -10.67 -9.91
N ILE A 207 -13.28 -9.77 -9.15
CA ILE A 207 -13.98 -10.14 -7.92
C ILE A 207 -15.17 -11.04 -8.21
N GLN A 208 -16.01 -10.72 -9.18
CA GLN A 208 -17.14 -11.56 -9.56
C GLN A 208 -16.70 -12.98 -9.95
N GLU A 209 -15.56 -13.12 -10.60
CA GLU A 209 -15.04 -14.43 -11.02
C GLU A 209 -14.38 -15.23 -9.89
N PHE A 210 -13.52 -14.61 -9.07
CA PHE A 210 -12.65 -15.36 -8.15
C PHE A 210 -13.09 -15.33 -6.68
N LEU A 211 -13.84 -14.30 -6.26
CA LEU A 211 -14.27 -14.17 -4.86
C LEU A 211 -15.24 -15.26 -4.37
N PRO A 212 -16.17 -15.81 -5.19
CA PRO A 212 -17.17 -16.76 -4.69
C PRO A 212 -16.59 -17.98 -3.95
N ASP A 213 -15.45 -18.52 -4.42
CA ASP A 213 -14.80 -19.66 -3.74
C ASP A 213 -14.15 -19.25 -2.41
N MET A 214 -13.55 -18.05 -2.35
CA MET A 214 -13.00 -17.50 -1.10
C MET A 214 -14.08 -17.30 -0.04
N ILE A 215 -15.26 -16.81 -0.45
CA ILE A 215 -16.43 -16.67 0.44
C ILE A 215 -16.89 -18.04 0.91
N LYS A 216 -17.08 -18.99 -0.01
CA LYS A 216 -17.56 -20.34 0.30
C LYS A 216 -16.64 -21.04 1.31
N LYS A 217 -15.33 -20.89 1.15
CA LYS A 217 -14.32 -21.46 2.06
C LYS A 217 -14.08 -20.60 3.30
N ASN A 218 -14.59 -19.37 3.31
CA ASN A 218 -14.26 -18.33 4.29
C ASN A 218 -12.74 -18.27 4.50
N HIS A 219 -12.01 -18.14 3.41
CA HIS A 219 -10.56 -18.15 3.37
C HIS A 219 -10.08 -17.48 2.09
N GLY A 220 -9.18 -16.50 2.22
CA GLY A 220 -8.54 -15.84 1.08
C GLY A 220 -8.13 -14.41 1.38
N HIS A 221 -7.57 -13.73 0.38
CA HIS A 221 -7.08 -12.36 0.50
C HIS A 221 -7.22 -11.61 -0.83
N VAL A 222 -7.95 -10.49 -0.83
CA VAL A 222 -8.00 -9.56 -1.95
C VAL A 222 -7.06 -8.39 -1.70
N VAL A 223 -6.15 -8.12 -2.62
CA VAL A 223 -5.24 -6.98 -2.60
C VAL A 223 -5.60 -6.03 -3.73
N THR A 224 -5.79 -4.75 -3.42
CA THR A 224 -6.06 -3.68 -4.39
C THR A 224 -4.88 -2.72 -4.44
N ILE A 225 -4.22 -2.61 -5.59
CA ILE A 225 -3.15 -1.63 -5.81
C ILE A 225 -3.78 -0.31 -6.30
N ALA A 226 -3.94 0.62 -5.37
CA ALA A 226 -4.46 1.96 -5.61
C ALA A 226 -3.30 2.95 -5.84
N SER A 227 -3.40 4.14 -5.27
CA SER A 227 -2.37 5.19 -5.34
C SER A 227 -2.62 6.21 -4.24
N MET A 228 -1.62 7.04 -3.93
CA MET A 228 -1.85 8.29 -3.20
C MET A 228 -2.85 9.22 -3.91
N SER A 229 -3.06 9.02 -5.21
CA SER A 229 -4.10 9.70 -5.98
C SER A 229 -5.54 9.38 -5.53
N SER A 230 -5.74 8.38 -4.66
CA SER A 230 -7.03 8.16 -4.01
C SER A 230 -7.44 9.34 -3.12
N PHE A 231 -6.48 10.02 -2.49
CA PHE A 231 -6.73 11.07 -1.50
C PHE A 231 -6.48 12.47 -2.02
N ALA A 232 -5.53 12.64 -2.93
CA ALA A 232 -5.14 13.91 -3.52
C ALA A 232 -5.15 13.81 -5.04
N THR A 233 -5.58 14.85 -5.74
CA THR A 233 -5.53 14.89 -7.21
C THR A 233 -4.77 16.13 -7.66
N TRP A 234 -4.15 16.04 -8.83
CA TRP A 234 -3.38 17.10 -9.45
C TRP A 234 -3.83 17.25 -10.91
N ALA A 235 -3.49 18.40 -11.52
CA ALA A 235 -3.70 18.61 -12.94
C ALA A 235 -3.04 17.47 -13.75
N GLY A 236 -3.54 17.15 -14.94
CA GLY A 236 -2.90 16.14 -15.81
C GLY A 236 -3.01 14.67 -15.36
N VAL A 237 -3.66 14.37 -14.23
CA VAL A 237 -3.92 12.97 -13.79
C VAL A 237 -5.35 12.74 -13.34
N THR A 238 -6.30 13.59 -13.78
CA THR A 238 -7.66 13.59 -13.24
C THR A 238 -8.40 12.26 -13.45
N SER A 239 -8.39 11.69 -14.65
CA SER A 239 -9.03 10.40 -14.93
C SER A 239 -8.40 9.27 -14.12
N TYR A 240 -7.07 9.19 -14.13
CA TYR A 240 -6.32 8.24 -13.29
C TYR A 240 -6.68 8.39 -11.80
N ALA A 241 -6.64 9.59 -11.25
CA ALA A 241 -6.97 9.85 -9.85
C ALA A 241 -8.42 9.48 -9.52
N ALA A 242 -9.37 9.78 -10.42
CA ALA A 242 -10.76 9.34 -10.29
C ALA A 242 -10.86 7.81 -10.18
N THR A 243 -10.14 7.05 -11.04
CA THR A 243 -10.13 5.58 -10.92
C THR A 243 -9.49 5.08 -9.63
N LYS A 244 -8.46 5.77 -9.10
CA LYS A 244 -7.81 5.38 -7.84
C LYS A 244 -8.62 5.76 -6.60
N ALA A 245 -9.41 6.82 -6.66
CA ALA A 245 -10.44 7.11 -5.66
C ALA A 245 -11.57 6.07 -5.71
N ALA A 246 -12.03 5.68 -6.91
CA ALA A 246 -12.99 4.61 -7.08
C ALA A 246 -12.47 3.26 -6.56
N ALA A 247 -11.19 2.94 -6.76
CA ALA A 247 -10.57 1.73 -6.22
C ALA A 247 -10.54 1.70 -4.68
N LEU A 248 -10.40 2.85 -4.02
CA LEU A 248 -10.54 2.96 -2.57
C LEU A 248 -11.98 2.68 -2.12
N ALA A 249 -12.96 3.35 -2.74
CA ALA A 249 -14.37 3.14 -2.42
C ALA A 249 -14.81 1.68 -2.67
N PHE A 250 -14.35 1.08 -3.79
CA PHE A 250 -14.55 -0.33 -4.09
C PHE A 250 -13.98 -1.25 -3.01
N HIS A 251 -12.75 -0.99 -2.55
CA HIS A 251 -12.11 -1.78 -1.51
C HIS A 251 -12.87 -1.70 -0.18
N GLU A 252 -13.28 -0.49 0.22
CA GLU A 252 -14.06 -0.27 1.44
C GLU A 252 -15.42 -0.98 1.36
N GLY A 253 -16.12 -0.84 0.23
CA GLY A 253 -17.39 -1.51 -0.04
C GLY A 253 -17.27 -3.03 0.01
N LEU A 254 -16.27 -3.60 -0.68
CA LEU A 254 -16.01 -5.04 -0.67
C LEU A 254 -15.75 -5.57 0.75
N ALA A 255 -14.96 -4.84 1.55
CA ALA A 255 -14.70 -5.23 2.94
C ALA A 255 -15.99 -5.26 3.78
N GLN A 256 -16.89 -4.28 3.58
CA GLN A 256 -18.19 -4.28 4.25
C GLN A 256 -19.10 -5.40 3.77
N GLU A 257 -19.12 -5.71 2.47
CA GLU A 257 -19.90 -6.84 1.94
C GLU A 257 -19.42 -8.17 2.49
N LEU A 258 -18.10 -8.42 2.51
CA LEU A 258 -17.51 -9.62 3.10
C LEU A 258 -17.92 -9.80 4.55
N ARG A 259 -17.88 -8.72 5.35
CA ARG A 259 -18.25 -8.76 6.76
C ARG A 259 -19.76 -8.89 6.98
N ALA A 260 -20.56 -8.01 6.38
CA ALA A 260 -21.96 -7.80 6.74
C ALA A 260 -22.93 -8.61 5.89
N ARG A 261 -22.59 -8.90 4.62
CA ARG A 261 -23.47 -9.62 3.69
C ARG A 261 -23.08 -11.09 3.58
N TYR A 262 -21.81 -11.35 3.26
CA TYR A 262 -21.33 -12.72 3.00
C TYR A 262 -20.91 -13.47 4.25
N ARG A 263 -20.73 -12.77 5.38
CA ARG A 263 -20.26 -13.34 6.66
C ARG A 263 -18.92 -14.09 6.53
N ALA A 264 -18.09 -13.65 5.59
CA ALA A 264 -16.79 -14.22 5.27
C ALA A 264 -15.66 -13.51 6.03
N ALA A 265 -15.72 -13.53 7.37
CA ALA A 265 -14.85 -12.75 8.24
C ALA A 265 -13.33 -13.05 8.10
N LYS A 266 -12.96 -14.18 7.51
CA LYS A 266 -11.57 -14.59 7.30
C LYS A 266 -11.03 -14.23 5.92
N VAL A 267 -11.88 -13.82 4.97
CA VAL A 267 -11.43 -13.28 3.69
C VAL A 267 -10.88 -11.88 3.95
N ARG A 268 -9.58 -11.70 3.74
CA ARG A 268 -8.86 -10.47 4.04
C ARG A 268 -8.93 -9.50 2.87
N THR A 269 -8.84 -8.22 3.18
CA THR A 269 -8.68 -7.18 2.17
C THR A 269 -7.47 -6.31 2.52
N THR A 270 -6.61 -6.04 1.54
CA THR A 270 -5.54 -5.05 1.66
C THR A 270 -5.63 -4.05 0.53
N ILE A 271 -5.45 -2.76 0.83
CA ILE A 271 -5.31 -1.71 -0.17
C ILE A 271 -3.96 -1.03 -0.01
N VAL A 272 -3.34 -0.69 -1.14
CA VAL A 272 -2.00 -0.10 -1.17
C VAL A 272 -2.03 1.22 -1.92
N HIS A 273 -1.51 2.27 -1.29
CA HIS A 273 -1.44 3.62 -1.81
C HIS A 273 0.02 4.07 -1.91
N PRO A 274 0.75 3.63 -2.96
CA PRO A 274 2.08 4.15 -3.21
C PRO A 274 2.00 5.58 -3.74
N VAL A 275 3.03 6.37 -3.43
CA VAL A 275 3.42 7.56 -4.22
C VAL A 275 3.96 7.12 -5.58
N TRP A 276 4.58 8.02 -6.33
CA TRP A 276 5.23 7.69 -7.60
C TRP A 276 6.20 6.50 -7.46
N VAL A 277 6.11 5.54 -8.39
CA VAL A 277 6.93 4.33 -8.39
C VAL A 277 7.60 4.20 -9.75
N ARG A 278 8.92 3.97 -9.80
CA ARG A 278 9.71 3.87 -11.04
C ARG A 278 9.32 2.64 -11.86
N THR A 279 8.25 2.75 -12.65
CA THR A 279 7.68 1.67 -13.47
C THR A 279 7.47 2.14 -14.90
N PRO A 280 7.23 1.21 -15.85
CA PRO A 280 6.81 1.61 -17.20
C PRO A 280 5.58 2.53 -17.22
N LEU A 281 4.60 2.28 -16.34
CA LEU A 281 3.39 3.10 -16.19
C LEU A 281 3.71 4.56 -15.87
N SER A 282 4.73 4.80 -15.04
CA SER A 282 5.08 6.14 -14.59
C SER A 282 6.16 6.81 -15.45
N HIS A 283 6.77 6.11 -16.42
CA HIS A 283 8.01 6.57 -17.06
C HIS A 283 7.86 7.92 -17.77
N GLY A 284 6.74 8.15 -18.47
CA GLY A 284 6.43 9.45 -19.10
C GLY A 284 5.98 10.54 -18.11
N LEU A 285 5.35 10.16 -17.00
CA LEU A 285 4.81 11.07 -15.99
C LEU A 285 5.90 11.57 -15.03
N VAL A 286 6.80 10.69 -14.59
CA VAL A 286 7.86 10.96 -13.61
C VAL A 286 8.88 11.96 -14.14
N LYS A 287 9.22 11.89 -15.44
CA LYS A 287 10.13 12.87 -16.08
C LYS A 287 9.57 14.29 -16.06
N ARG A 288 8.24 14.42 -16.06
CA ARG A 288 7.53 15.70 -16.02
C ARG A 288 7.23 16.16 -14.59
N MET A 289 7.04 15.24 -13.64
CA MET A 289 6.29 15.57 -12.42
C MET A 289 6.93 15.20 -11.06
N ALA A 290 8.04 14.47 -11.01
CA ALA A 290 8.53 13.95 -9.72
C ALA A 290 9.91 14.52 -9.34
N SER A 291 10.01 15.10 -8.15
CA SER A 291 11.32 15.25 -7.50
C SER A 291 11.84 13.85 -7.13
N ASN A 292 13.14 13.61 -7.31
CA ASN A 292 13.78 12.31 -7.03
C ASN A 292 13.52 11.79 -5.60
N GLN A 293 13.10 12.64 -4.66
CA GLN A 293 12.81 12.28 -3.27
C GLN A 293 11.43 11.63 -3.04
N LEU A 294 10.54 11.65 -4.03
CA LEU A 294 9.19 11.08 -3.96
C LEU A 294 9.03 9.79 -4.76
N LEU A 295 10.10 9.32 -5.41
CA LEU A 295 10.06 8.17 -6.30
C LEU A 295 10.50 6.90 -5.56
N LEU A 296 9.59 5.93 -5.46
CA LEU A 296 9.86 4.60 -4.90
C LEU A 296 10.35 3.62 -5.97
N GLU A 297 11.13 2.63 -5.57
CA GLU A 297 11.45 1.50 -6.42
C GLU A 297 10.33 0.45 -6.37
N PRO A 298 9.98 -0.21 -7.50
CA PRO A 298 8.90 -1.20 -7.54
C PRO A 298 9.07 -2.31 -6.51
N GLY A 299 10.31 -2.75 -6.29
CA GLY A 299 10.63 -3.78 -5.31
C GLY A 299 10.25 -3.42 -3.88
N THR A 300 10.29 -2.13 -3.52
CA THR A 300 9.91 -1.64 -2.18
C THR A 300 8.40 -1.73 -1.97
N VAL A 301 7.62 -1.35 -2.98
CA VAL A 301 6.16 -1.48 -2.94
C VAL A 301 5.75 -2.95 -2.92
N ALA A 302 6.36 -3.77 -3.79
CA ALA A 302 6.14 -5.21 -3.82
C ALA A 302 6.51 -5.87 -2.49
N GLU A 303 7.61 -5.50 -1.84
CA GLU A 303 8.00 -6.05 -0.53
C GLU A 303 6.95 -5.74 0.55
N ALA A 304 6.38 -4.53 0.53
CA ALA A 304 5.31 -4.16 1.46
C ALA A 304 4.04 -4.99 1.24
N VAL A 305 3.65 -5.20 -0.02
CA VAL A 305 2.50 -6.06 -0.39
C VAL A 305 2.76 -7.50 0.03
N VAL A 306 3.88 -8.09 -0.39
CA VAL A 306 4.28 -9.48 -0.10
C VAL A 306 4.33 -9.69 1.42
N SER A 307 4.96 -8.78 2.15
CA SER A 307 5.03 -8.86 3.61
C SER A 307 3.65 -8.79 4.28
N GLN A 308 2.69 -8.08 3.69
CA GLN A 308 1.33 -7.98 4.24
C GLN A 308 0.50 -9.22 3.93
N VAL A 309 0.60 -9.76 2.71
CA VAL A 309 -0.03 -11.03 2.32
C VAL A 309 0.50 -12.18 3.18
N LEU A 310 1.83 -12.25 3.38
CA LEU A 310 2.47 -13.29 4.20
C LEU A 310 2.10 -13.22 5.70
N LYS A 311 1.58 -12.09 6.18
CA LYS A 311 1.03 -11.98 7.54
C LYS A 311 -0.38 -12.57 7.65
N CYS A 312 -1.02 -12.90 6.54
CA CYS A 312 -2.39 -13.40 6.48
C CYS A 312 -3.42 -12.40 7.07
N GLU A 313 -3.16 -11.10 6.89
CA GLU A 313 -3.92 -10.01 7.50
C GLU A 313 -4.30 -8.93 6.49
N GLY A 314 -5.50 -8.38 6.65
CA GLY A 314 -5.95 -7.18 5.96
C GLY A 314 -5.31 -5.92 6.53
N ASN A 315 -5.10 -4.92 5.68
CA ASN A 315 -4.49 -3.62 6.07
C ASN A 315 -4.66 -2.54 5.00
N GLN A 316 -4.51 -1.28 5.38
CA GLN A 316 -4.31 -0.16 4.46
C GLN A 316 -2.85 0.29 4.52
N LEU A 317 -2.15 0.20 3.38
CA LEU A 317 -0.73 0.52 3.28
C LEU A 317 -0.54 1.86 2.56
N ILE A 318 -0.02 2.87 3.26
CA ILE A 318 0.46 4.11 2.64
C ILE A 318 1.98 4.02 2.48
N LEU A 319 2.48 4.25 1.27
CA LEU A 319 3.89 4.08 0.95
C LEU A 319 4.47 5.33 0.27
N PRO A 320 5.51 5.97 0.84
CA PRO A 320 6.12 5.69 2.15
C PRO A 320 5.24 6.08 3.35
N ALA A 321 5.52 5.51 4.52
CA ALA A 321 4.68 5.66 5.72
C ALA A 321 4.63 7.11 6.25
N ARG A 322 5.61 7.95 5.90
CA ARG A 322 5.57 9.39 6.21
C ARG A 322 4.35 10.11 5.64
N PHE A 323 3.68 9.55 4.62
CA PHE A 323 2.46 10.12 4.04
C PHE A 323 1.17 9.58 4.66
N ASN A 324 1.23 8.87 5.79
CA ASN A 324 0.05 8.44 6.55
C ASN A 324 -0.89 9.59 6.94
N PHE A 325 -0.42 10.84 6.94
CA PHE A 325 -1.26 12.01 7.21
C PHE A 325 -2.11 12.46 6.01
N VAL A 326 -1.78 12.05 4.78
CA VAL A 326 -2.45 12.55 3.56
C VAL A 326 -3.93 12.17 3.47
N PRO A 327 -4.41 10.98 3.91
CA PRO A 327 -5.83 10.70 3.99
C PRO A 327 -6.62 11.75 4.81
N PHE A 328 -6.02 12.31 5.87
CA PHE A 328 -6.66 13.33 6.70
C PHE A 328 -6.87 14.65 5.97
N MET A 329 -6.17 14.90 4.87
CA MET A 329 -6.31 16.11 4.05
C MET A 329 -7.76 16.32 3.60
N ARG A 330 -8.52 15.24 3.34
CA ARG A 330 -9.93 15.31 2.94
C ARG A 330 -10.84 15.93 4.02
N GLY A 331 -10.40 15.95 5.28
CA GLY A 331 -11.11 16.58 6.40
C GLY A 331 -10.64 18.00 6.75
N TRP A 332 -9.65 18.55 6.05
CA TRP A 332 -9.14 19.90 6.30
C TRP A 332 -10.07 20.99 5.74
N PRO A 333 -9.97 22.25 6.19
CA PRO A 333 -10.62 23.37 5.51
C PRO A 333 -10.21 23.46 4.03
N SER A 334 -11.14 23.81 3.15
CA SER A 334 -10.92 23.78 1.69
C SER A 334 -9.70 24.58 1.23
N TRP A 335 -9.42 25.74 1.84
CA TRP A 335 -8.26 26.55 1.46
C TRP A 335 -6.93 25.80 1.69
N LEU A 336 -6.82 25.00 2.75
CA LEU A 336 -5.62 24.22 3.03
C LEU A 336 -5.52 23.00 2.11
N GLN A 337 -6.66 22.40 1.74
CA GLN A 337 -6.71 21.35 0.73
C GLN A 337 -6.20 21.87 -0.62
N GLU A 338 -6.65 23.05 -1.04
CA GLU A 338 -6.26 23.64 -2.32
C GLU A 338 -4.78 24.05 -2.35
N ILE A 339 -4.21 24.54 -1.24
CA ILE A 339 -2.76 24.78 -1.15
C ILE A 339 -2.00 23.47 -1.39
N ALA A 340 -2.37 22.39 -0.67
CA ALA A 340 -1.70 21.10 -0.79
C ALA A 340 -1.83 20.47 -2.20
N ARG A 341 -2.95 20.69 -2.90
CA ARG A 341 -3.15 20.23 -4.28
C ARG A 341 -2.42 21.11 -5.30
N SER A 342 -2.46 22.43 -5.12
CA SER A 342 -1.89 23.41 -6.05
C SER A 342 -0.36 23.37 -6.07
N ASP A 343 0.28 23.14 -4.93
CA ASP A 343 1.74 22.97 -4.84
C ASP A 343 2.23 21.77 -5.69
N GLY A 344 1.43 20.69 -5.76
CA GLY A 344 1.74 19.56 -6.63
C GLY A 344 1.43 19.81 -8.12
N ALA A 345 0.53 20.76 -8.43
CA ALA A 345 0.16 21.10 -9.80
C ALA A 345 1.21 21.98 -10.51
N GLN A 346 1.95 22.82 -9.77
CA GLN A 346 3.04 23.64 -10.33
C GLN A 346 4.22 22.80 -10.87
N VAL A 347 4.29 21.54 -10.49
CA VAL A 347 5.30 20.59 -10.98
C VAL A 347 4.97 20.09 -12.41
N ILE A 348 3.78 20.41 -12.94
CA ILE A 348 3.30 20.04 -14.28
C ILE A 348 3.30 21.25 -15.21
N GLN A 349 4.29 22.14 -15.08
CA GLN A 349 4.47 23.15 -16.11
C GLN A 349 5.02 22.49 -17.36
N SER A 350 4.22 22.53 -18.43
CA SER A 350 4.66 22.38 -19.80
C SER A 350 5.80 23.37 -20.04
N HIS A 351 7.05 22.89 -20.08
CA HIS A 351 8.07 23.58 -20.84
C HIS A 351 7.62 23.50 -22.31
N ASN A 352 7.01 24.59 -22.77
CA ASN A 352 6.87 24.88 -24.19
C ASN A 352 8.23 24.93 -24.86
#